data_AF-A0A7R6WWJ6-F1
#
_entry.id   AF-A0A7R6WWJ6-F1
#
_cell.length_a   1.000
_cell.length_b   1.000
_cell.length_c   1.000
_cell.angle_alpha   90.00
_cell.angle_beta   90.00
_cell.angle_gamma   90.00
#
_symmetry.space_group_name_H-M   'P 1'
#
loop_
_entity.id
_entity.type
_entity.pdbx_description
1 polymer ?
#
loop_
_entity_poly.entity_id
_entity_poly.type
_entity_poly.pdbx_seq_one_letter_code
_entity_poly.pdbx_strand_id
1 'polypeptide(L)'
;MVQITCVVDARAELGEGTLWDPKAGVLWWIDIWKKLIHRYDPVTKKDETFEAPEYLGCLGLREKGGLVLTMTNGFHFFDPATGTFEPIVDPEAHMPKTRFNDGKPDRQGRFWSGSMFEVPGQPIEFIGALYRLDPDLSVHRMIDGIGCSNGLAWSPDSRPCISPTAMPARCGPMISTPPPATSRTAAPSST
;
A
#
# COMPACT_ATOMS: atom_id res chain seq x y z
N MET A 1 19.44 -24.34 -2.89
CA MET A 1 20.07 -23.31 -2.05
C MET A 1 19.53 -21.96 -2.53
N VAL A 2 19.04 -21.11 -1.62
CA VAL A 2 18.55 -19.77 -2.01
C VAL A 2 19.75 -18.83 -1.99
N GLN A 3 19.92 -18.03 -3.05
CA GLN A 3 20.93 -16.98 -3.12
C GLN A 3 20.26 -15.63 -2.83
N ILE A 4 20.84 -14.86 -1.90
CA ILE A 4 20.41 -13.50 -1.56
C ILE A 4 21.52 -12.56 -2.00
N THR A 5 21.18 -11.47 -2.68
CA THR A 5 22.15 -10.50 -3.20
C THR A 5 21.59 -9.10 -3.09
N CYS A 6 22.41 -8.16 -2.63
CA CYS A 6 22.08 -6.74 -2.65
C CYS A 6 22.19 -6.22 -4.09
N VAL A 7 21.05 -5.88 -4.69
CA VAL A 7 20.99 -5.40 -6.08
C VAL A 7 21.15 -3.87 -6.17
N VAL A 8 20.84 -3.16 -5.10
CA VAL A 8 21.00 -1.70 -4.94
C VAL A 8 21.40 -1.41 -3.49
N ASP A 9 22.59 -0.86 -3.25
CA ASP A 9 22.99 -0.34 -1.94
C ASP A 9 22.61 1.15 -1.82
N ALA A 10 21.31 1.43 -1.78
CA ALA A 10 20.78 2.80 -1.82
C ALA A 10 21.01 3.59 -0.51
N ARG A 11 21.43 2.91 0.57
CA ARG A 11 21.50 3.49 1.92
C ARG A 11 20.20 4.18 2.31
N ALA A 12 19.07 3.55 1.96
CA ALA A 12 17.73 4.09 2.23
C ALA A 12 17.52 4.28 3.73
N GLU A 13 16.82 5.35 4.10
CA GLU A 13 16.49 5.62 5.50
C GLU A 13 15.25 4.81 5.91
N LEU A 14 14.22 4.78 5.07
CA LEU A 14 13.10 3.86 5.20
C LEU A 14 12.59 3.41 3.83
N GLY A 15 13.18 2.32 3.33
CA GLY A 15 12.78 1.68 2.06
C GLY A 15 11.49 0.88 2.18
N GLU A 16 10.47 1.24 1.41
CA GLU A 16 9.13 0.64 1.46
C GLU A 16 8.48 0.57 0.06
N GLY A 17 7.24 0.06 -0.02
CA GLY A 17 6.37 0.26 -1.18
C GLY A 17 6.85 -0.38 -2.49
N THR A 18 7.49 -1.56 -2.41
CA THR A 18 8.04 -2.24 -3.59
C THR A 18 6.95 -2.71 -4.57
N LEU A 19 7.15 -2.40 -5.86
CA LEU A 19 6.21 -2.71 -6.93
C LEU A 19 6.94 -3.05 -8.23
N TRP A 20 6.71 -4.25 -8.75
CA TRP A 20 7.24 -4.66 -10.04
C TRP A 20 6.34 -4.19 -11.19
N ASP A 21 6.91 -3.49 -12.17
CA ASP A 21 6.27 -3.18 -13.45
C ASP A 21 6.65 -4.24 -14.50
N PRO A 22 5.75 -5.18 -14.83
CA PRO A 22 6.04 -6.23 -15.80
C PRO A 22 6.13 -5.73 -17.24
N LYS A 23 5.53 -4.58 -17.57
CA LYS A 23 5.57 -4.02 -18.93
C LYS A 23 6.91 -3.33 -19.17
N ALA A 24 7.38 -2.55 -18.19
CA ALA A 24 8.66 -1.84 -18.28
C ALA A 24 9.85 -2.70 -17.83
N GLY A 25 9.62 -3.79 -17.09
CA GLY A 25 10.69 -4.65 -16.57
C GLY A 25 11.50 -3.98 -15.48
N VAL A 26 10.88 -3.13 -14.65
CA VAL A 26 11.56 -2.36 -13.59
C VAL A 26 10.88 -2.55 -12.24
N LEU A 27 11.65 -2.37 -11.17
CA LEU A 27 11.18 -2.33 -9.80
C LEU A 27 11.05 -0.89 -9.32
N TRP A 28 9.83 -0.48 -8.98
CA TRP A 28 9.57 0.75 -8.25
C TRP A 28 9.62 0.51 -6.75
N TRP A 29 10.13 1.46 -5.99
CA TRP A 29 10.09 1.47 -4.53
C TRP A 29 10.28 2.89 -4.01
N ILE A 30 10.10 3.13 -2.71
CA ILE A 30 10.23 4.47 -2.13
C ILE A 30 11.18 4.49 -0.94
N ASP A 31 11.84 5.61 -0.71
CA ASP A 31 12.44 5.97 0.56
C ASP A 31 11.59 7.07 1.19
N ILE A 32 10.84 6.71 2.24
CA ILE A 32 9.86 7.61 2.85
C ILE A 32 10.54 8.85 3.39
N TRP A 33 11.59 8.70 4.20
CA TRP A 33 12.22 9.83 4.90
C TRP A 33 13.08 10.71 4.01
N LYS A 34 13.66 10.14 2.95
CA LYS A 34 14.36 10.94 1.93
C LYS A 34 13.44 11.52 0.86
N LYS A 35 12.14 11.22 0.89
CA LYS A 35 11.16 11.63 -0.13
C LYS A 35 11.58 11.22 -1.54
N LEU A 36 12.09 9.99 -1.71
CA LEU A 36 12.55 9.51 -3.01
C LEU A 36 11.63 8.40 -3.53
N ILE A 37 11.26 8.49 -4.80
CA ILE A 37 10.80 7.35 -5.59
C ILE A 37 11.99 6.79 -6.33
N HIS A 38 12.21 5.49 -6.22
CA HIS A 38 13.24 4.76 -6.91
C HIS A 38 12.66 3.93 -8.05
N ARG A 39 13.42 3.81 -9.14
CA ARG A 39 13.15 2.96 -10.30
C ARG A 39 14.39 2.17 -10.66
N TYR A 40 14.41 0.91 -10.24
CA TYR A 40 15.50 0.00 -10.50
C TYR A 40 15.26 -0.86 -11.74
N ASP A 41 16.19 -0.84 -12.68
CA ASP A 41 16.21 -1.73 -13.84
C ASP A 41 17.23 -2.87 -13.61
N PRO A 42 16.80 -4.14 -13.49
CA PRO A 42 17.70 -5.27 -13.24
C PRO A 42 18.57 -5.63 -14.45
N VAL A 43 18.21 -5.22 -15.67
CA VAL A 43 19.00 -5.46 -16.89
C VAL A 43 20.18 -4.51 -16.93
N THR A 44 19.93 -3.21 -16.74
CA THR A 44 21.00 -2.19 -16.78
C THR A 44 21.68 -1.99 -15.42
N LYS A 45 21.10 -2.53 -14.34
CA LYS A 45 21.50 -2.35 -12.94
C LYS A 45 21.49 -0.90 -12.48
N LYS A 46 20.74 -0.04 -13.16
CA LYS A 46 20.59 1.37 -12.81
C LYS A 46 19.42 1.55 -11.86
N ASP A 47 19.62 2.39 -10.87
CA ASP A 47 18.58 2.86 -9.96
C ASP A 47 18.41 4.36 -10.17
N GLU A 48 17.30 4.76 -10.80
CA GLU A 48 16.94 6.15 -11.01
C GLU A 48 16.12 6.65 -9.82
N THR A 49 16.27 7.91 -9.45
CA THR A 49 15.52 8.52 -8.35
C THR A 49 14.75 9.77 -8.78
N PHE A 50 13.61 9.97 -8.14
CA PHE A 50 12.75 11.14 -8.31
C PHE A 50 12.42 11.71 -6.93
N GLU A 51 12.65 13.00 -6.73
CA GLU A 51 12.34 13.69 -5.48
C GLU A 51 10.84 14.05 -5.44
N ALA A 52 10.16 13.61 -4.37
CA ALA A 52 8.78 13.94 -4.11
C ALA A 52 8.69 15.19 -3.21
N PRO A 53 7.65 16.03 -3.39
CA PRO A 53 7.47 17.23 -2.57
C PRO A 53 7.18 16.89 -1.09
N GLU A 54 6.54 15.76 -0.84
CA GLU A 54 6.08 15.33 0.48
C GLU A 54 6.51 13.89 0.78
N TYR A 55 6.36 13.49 2.05
CA TYR A 55 6.65 12.11 2.44
C TYR A 55 5.68 11.14 1.74
N LEU A 56 6.24 10.11 1.12
CA LEU A 56 5.52 9.10 0.38
C LEU A 56 4.92 8.07 1.33
N GLY A 57 3.75 7.53 0.96
CA GLY A 57 3.16 6.36 1.61
C GLY A 57 3.38 5.10 0.79
N CYS A 58 2.72 5.02 -0.36
CA CYS A 58 2.75 3.84 -1.22
C CYS A 58 2.55 4.24 -2.69
N LEU A 59 2.75 3.30 -3.60
CA LEU A 59 2.61 3.51 -5.05
C LEU A 59 1.90 2.34 -5.76
N GLY A 60 1.33 2.63 -6.92
CA GLY A 60 0.60 1.71 -7.78
C GLY A 60 0.78 2.06 -9.26
N LEU A 61 0.79 1.06 -10.14
CA LEU A 61 0.87 1.28 -11.59
C LEU A 61 -0.48 1.80 -12.11
N ARG A 62 -0.42 2.70 -13.08
CA ARG A 62 -1.61 3.17 -13.81
C ARG A 62 -1.68 2.54 -15.19
N GLU A 63 -2.89 2.16 -15.61
CA GLU A 63 -3.11 1.60 -16.95
C GLU A 63 -2.70 2.58 -18.07
N LYS A 64 -2.94 3.88 -17.85
CA LYS A 64 -2.58 4.97 -18.78
C LYS A 64 -1.11 5.39 -18.71
N GLY A 65 -0.29 4.70 -17.91
CA GLY A 65 1.12 5.07 -17.66
C GLY A 65 1.31 5.98 -16.45
N GLY A 66 2.55 6.01 -15.96
CA GLY A 66 2.90 6.65 -14.70
C GLY A 66 2.40 5.87 -13.47
N LEU A 67 2.45 6.53 -12.32
CA LEU A 67 2.07 5.96 -11.03
C LEU A 67 0.90 6.71 -10.41
N VAL A 68 0.09 5.99 -9.64
CA VAL A 68 -0.79 6.56 -8.61
C VAL A 68 -0.11 6.31 -7.27
N LEU A 69 -0.10 7.29 -6.38
CA LEU A 69 0.58 7.18 -5.10
C LEU A 69 -0.13 8.00 -4.03
N THR A 70 0.23 7.77 -2.78
CA THR A 70 -0.14 8.65 -1.67
C THR A 70 1.08 9.34 -1.11
N MET A 71 0.91 10.59 -0.72
CA MET A 71 1.85 11.36 0.10
C MET A 71 1.15 11.82 1.39
N THR A 72 1.84 12.53 2.28
CA THR A 72 1.25 13.14 3.49
C THR A 72 -0.02 13.94 3.17
N ASN A 73 -0.05 14.62 2.03
CA ASN A 73 -1.15 15.48 1.58
C ASN A 73 -2.09 14.79 0.56
N GLY A 74 -2.24 13.47 0.63
CA GLY A 74 -3.28 12.74 -0.11
C GLY A 74 -2.83 12.01 -1.37
N PHE A 75 -3.80 11.73 -2.23
CA PHE A 75 -3.65 10.93 -3.45
C PHE A 75 -3.14 11.79 -4.61
N HIS A 76 -2.17 11.25 -5.35
CA HIS A 76 -1.53 11.95 -6.47
C HIS A 76 -1.30 11.01 -7.65
N PHE A 77 -1.24 11.59 -8.85
CA PHE A 77 -0.56 10.98 -9.98
C PHE A 77 0.88 11.45 -10.04
N PHE A 78 1.75 10.57 -10.55
CA PHE A 78 3.13 10.86 -10.85
C PHE A 78 3.46 10.43 -12.28
N ASP A 79 4.05 11.35 -13.04
CA ASP A 79 4.57 11.09 -14.39
C ASP A 79 6.11 11.07 -14.35
N PRO A 80 6.76 9.91 -14.51
CA PRO A 80 8.22 9.82 -14.48
C PRO A 80 8.89 10.45 -15.71
N ALA A 81 8.17 10.71 -16.80
CA ALA A 81 8.76 11.35 -17.98
C ALA A 81 9.00 12.85 -17.76
N THR A 82 8.16 13.48 -16.94
CA THR A 82 8.21 14.93 -16.65
C THR A 82 8.66 15.22 -15.22
N GLY A 83 8.60 14.22 -14.32
CA GLY A 83 8.81 14.39 -12.89
C GLY A 83 7.65 15.08 -12.17
N THR A 84 6.48 15.21 -12.81
CA THR A 84 5.37 16.00 -12.27
C THR A 84 4.47 15.18 -11.35
N PHE A 85 4.07 15.80 -10.24
CA PHE A 85 3.06 15.30 -9.30
C PHE A 85 1.77 16.09 -9.47
N GLU A 86 0.67 15.41 -9.80
CA GLU A 86 -0.65 16.01 -9.95
C GLU A 86 -1.53 15.57 -8.77
N PRO A 87 -2.05 16.51 -7.95
CA PRO A 87 -2.94 16.17 -6.85
C PRO A 87 -4.30 15.67 -7.35
N ILE A 88 -4.81 14.62 -6.73
CA ILE A 88 -6.15 14.08 -6.99
C ILE A 88 -7.11 14.58 -5.91
N VAL A 89 -6.85 14.18 -4.65
CA VAL A 89 -7.65 14.56 -3.49
C VAL A 89 -6.91 14.25 -2.20
N ASP A 90 -7.09 15.10 -1.20
CA ASP A 90 -6.66 14.87 0.17
C ASP A 90 -7.89 14.70 1.10
N PRO A 91 -8.27 13.45 1.44
CA PRO A 91 -9.40 13.22 2.34
C PRO A 91 -9.09 13.59 3.80
N GLU A 92 -7.82 13.81 4.14
CA GLU A 92 -7.34 14.09 5.50
C GLU A 92 -6.71 15.48 5.64
N ALA A 93 -6.99 16.41 4.71
CA ALA A 93 -6.46 17.79 4.76
C ALA A 93 -6.74 18.54 6.08
N HIS A 94 -7.75 18.10 6.84
CA HIS A 94 -8.14 18.64 8.13
C HIS A 94 -7.50 17.92 9.33
N MET A 95 -6.66 16.91 9.09
CA MET A 95 -6.04 16.02 10.08
C MET A 95 -4.50 16.14 10.03
N PRO A 96 -3.89 17.23 10.55
CA PRO A 96 -2.45 17.49 10.40
C PRO A 96 -1.54 16.52 11.17
N LYS A 97 -2.12 15.56 11.90
CA LYS A 97 -1.41 14.55 12.69
C LYS A 97 -1.32 13.21 11.98
N THR A 98 -1.86 13.10 10.77
CA THR A 98 -1.83 11.86 9.99
C THR A 98 -0.93 11.99 8.77
N ARG A 99 -0.47 10.84 8.30
CA ARG A 99 0.06 10.68 6.94
C ARG A 99 -0.40 9.34 6.38
N PHE A 100 -0.37 9.22 5.05
CA PHE A 100 -0.52 7.92 4.43
C PHE A 100 0.70 7.03 4.67
N ASN A 101 0.45 5.73 4.84
CA ASN A 101 1.49 4.72 5.03
C ASN A 101 1.40 3.68 3.93
N ASP A 102 0.83 2.49 4.14
CA ASP A 102 0.82 1.47 3.09
C ASP A 102 -0.49 1.42 2.29
N GLY A 103 -0.40 0.89 1.08
CA GLY A 103 -1.47 0.80 0.12
C GLY A 103 -1.08 0.06 -1.14
N LYS A 104 -2.08 -0.38 -1.90
CA LYS A 104 -1.90 -1.15 -3.13
C LYS A 104 -3.16 -1.09 -4.00
N PRO A 105 -3.04 -1.16 -5.34
CA PRO A 105 -4.19 -1.35 -6.20
C PRO A 105 -4.78 -2.76 -6.06
N ASP A 106 -6.10 -2.86 -6.07
CA ASP A 106 -6.79 -4.14 -6.15
C ASP A 106 -6.98 -4.61 -7.59
N ARG A 107 -7.51 -5.83 -7.74
CA ARG A 107 -7.75 -6.48 -9.04
C ARG A 107 -8.95 -5.88 -9.80
N GLN A 108 -9.70 -4.96 -9.21
CA GLN A 108 -10.74 -4.17 -9.87
C GLN A 108 -10.21 -2.81 -10.37
N GLY A 109 -8.92 -2.51 -10.16
CA GLY A 109 -8.30 -1.26 -10.56
C GLY A 109 -8.55 -0.11 -9.59
N ARG A 110 -9.05 -0.39 -8.38
CA ARG A 110 -9.23 0.61 -7.32
C ARG A 110 -7.95 0.70 -6.50
N PHE A 111 -7.53 1.90 -6.13
CA PHE A 111 -6.32 2.10 -5.35
C PHE A 111 -6.65 2.27 -3.86
N TRP A 112 -6.11 1.40 -3.02
CA TRP A 112 -6.35 1.43 -1.58
C TRP A 112 -5.11 1.96 -0.87
N SER A 113 -5.29 2.85 0.08
CA SER A 113 -4.20 3.34 0.92
C SER A 113 -4.76 3.75 2.27
N GLY A 114 -4.04 3.42 3.34
CA GLY A 114 -4.45 3.80 4.67
C GLY A 114 -3.48 4.76 5.33
N SER A 115 -4.04 5.60 6.20
CA SER A 115 -3.31 6.57 6.99
C SER A 115 -2.92 6.02 8.36
N MET A 116 -2.06 6.76 9.03
CA MET A 116 -1.61 6.50 10.38
C MET A 116 -1.41 7.80 11.14
N PHE A 117 -1.49 7.74 12.47
CA PHE A 117 -1.03 8.82 13.32
C PHE A 117 0.49 8.92 13.25
N GLU A 118 1.01 10.11 13.04
CA GLU A 118 2.44 10.36 13.09
C GLU A 118 2.75 11.75 13.65
N VAL A 119 2.95 11.80 14.96
CA VAL A 119 3.50 12.97 15.63
C VAL A 119 4.67 12.53 16.51
N PRO A 120 5.91 12.93 16.19
CA PRO A 120 7.09 12.53 16.96
C PRO A 120 6.94 12.84 18.45
N GLY A 121 7.26 11.86 19.29
CA GLY A 121 7.24 12.00 20.75
C GLY A 121 5.85 11.97 21.39
N GLN A 122 4.78 11.75 20.62
CA GLN A 122 3.43 11.60 21.17
C GLN A 122 2.98 10.13 21.17
N PRO A 123 2.12 9.71 22.12
CA PRO A 123 1.49 8.40 22.10
C PRO A 123 0.66 8.21 20.82
N ILE A 124 0.65 6.99 20.29
CA ILE A 124 -0.14 6.65 19.09
C ILE A 124 -1.63 6.91 19.36
N GLU A 125 -2.26 7.68 18.48
CA GLU A 125 -3.72 7.81 18.42
C GLU A 125 -4.28 6.94 17.28
N PHE A 126 -5.43 6.30 17.50
CA PHE A 126 -6.13 5.48 16.50
C PHE A 126 -7.05 6.37 15.66
N ILE A 127 -6.46 7.34 14.93
CA ILE A 127 -7.20 8.33 14.13
C ILE A 127 -7.03 8.15 12.62
N GLY A 128 -6.16 7.23 12.19
CA GLY A 128 -6.02 6.87 10.80
C GLY A 128 -7.24 6.11 10.27
N ALA A 129 -7.28 5.94 8.96
CA ALA A 129 -8.35 5.26 8.26
C ALA A 129 -7.83 4.58 6.99
N LEU A 130 -8.57 3.57 6.52
CA LEU A 130 -8.34 2.98 5.21
C LEU A 130 -9.24 3.65 4.18
N TYR A 131 -8.64 4.09 3.07
CA TYR A 131 -9.36 4.69 1.96
C TYR A 131 -9.27 3.84 0.70
N ARG A 132 -10.26 4.01 -0.16
CA ARG A 132 -10.32 3.45 -1.51
C ARG A 132 -10.59 4.57 -2.51
N LEU A 133 -9.66 4.77 -3.43
CA LEU A 133 -9.79 5.62 -4.61
C LEU A 133 -10.29 4.76 -5.78
N ASP A 134 -11.47 5.09 -6.30
CA ASP A 134 -12.06 4.42 -7.45
C ASP A 134 -11.55 5.03 -8.78
N PRO A 135 -11.71 4.33 -9.93
CA PRO A 135 -11.23 4.81 -11.23
C PRO A 135 -11.85 6.13 -11.70
N ASP A 136 -13.01 6.51 -11.16
CA ASP A 136 -13.68 7.80 -11.38
C ASP A 136 -13.15 8.92 -10.48
N LEU A 137 -12.10 8.64 -9.70
CA LEU A 137 -11.44 9.51 -8.73
C LEU A 137 -12.27 9.82 -7.48
N SER A 138 -13.40 9.14 -7.27
CA SER A 138 -14.10 9.19 -5.99
C SER A 138 -13.29 8.47 -4.90
N VAL A 139 -13.22 9.08 -3.72
CA VAL A 139 -12.55 8.50 -2.54
C VAL A 139 -13.56 8.12 -1.49
N HIS A 140 -13.44 6.89 -1.00
CA HIS A 140 -14.31 6.29 -0.02
C HIS A 140 -13.52 5.91 1.22
N ARG A 141 -14.01 6.32 2.39
CA ARG A 141 -13.46 5.91 3.68
C ARG A 141 -14.08 4.57 4.07
N MET A 142 -13.24 3.56 4.26
CA MET A 142 -13.67 2.16 4.34
C MET A 142 -13.59 1.62 5.77
N ILE A 143 -12.56 1.98 6.51
CA ILE A 143 -12.33 1.55 7.90
C ILE A 143 -11.78 2.73 8.68
N ASP A 144 -12.29 2.91 9.90
CA ASP A 144 -11.88 3.91 10.87
C ASP A 144 -10.99 3.35 11.97
N GLY A 145 -10.39 4.25 12.75
CA GLY A 145 -9.76 3.88 14.00
C GLY A 145 -8.45 3.14 13.82
N ILE A 146 -7.73 3.42 12.73
CA ILE A 146 -6.46 2.76 12.41
C ILE A 146 -5.32 3.48 13.12
N GLY A 147 -4.47 2.72 13.82
CA GLY A 147 -3.26 3.27 14.44
C GLY A 147 -2.15 3.45 13.40
N CYS A 148 -1.83 2.36 12.70
CA CYS A 148 -0.81 2.33 11.65
C CYS A 148 -1.23 1.42 10.49
N SER A 149 -1.78 1.98 9.42
CA SER A 149 -2.16 1.18 8.23
C SER A 149 -0.92 0.60 7.57
N ASN A 150 -0.85 -0.72 7.44
CA ASN A 150 0.29 -1.43 6.87
C ASN A 150 -0.22 -2.61 6.02
N GLY A 151 0.66 -3.30 5.31
CA GLY A 151 0.46 -4.51 4.50
C GLY A 151 -0.98 -4.82 4.09
N LEU A 152 -1.35 -4.46 2.86
CA LEU A 152 -2.63 -4.83 2.27
C LEU A 152 -2.51 -6.05 1.35
N ALA A 153 -3.41 -7.00 1.54
CA ALA A 153 -3.61 -8.13 0.65
C ALA A 153 -5.10 -8.32 0.37
N TRP A 154 -5.43 -9.11 -0.66
CA TRP A 154 -6.80 -9.50 -0.94
C TRP A 154 -6.93 -11.01 -0.91
N SER A 155 -8.02 -11.45 -0.28
CA SER A 155 -8.49 -12.82 -0.42
C SER A 155 -8.83 -13.14 -1.88
N PRO A 156 -8.94 -14.43 -2.25
CA PRO A 156 -9.38 -14.82 -3.60
C PRO A 156 -10.75 -14.25 -4.00
N ASP A 157 -11.64 -13.98 -3.03
CA ASP A 157 -12.93 -13.33 -3.24
C ASP A 157 -12.87 -11.79 -3.11
N SER A 158 -11.69 -11.20 -3.24
CA SER A 158 -11.47 -9.75 -3.36
C SER A 158 -11.80 -8.92 -2.11
N ARG A 159 -11.79 -9.52 -0.91
CA ARG A 159 -11.92 -8.78 0.35
C ARG A 159 -10.55 -8.26 0.80
N PRO A 160 -10.45 -6.99 1.25
CA PRO A 160 -9.21 -6.46 1.78
C PRO A 160 -8.86 -7.11 3.12
N CYS A 161 -7.60 -7.51 3.27
CA CYS A 161 -6.98 -7.95 4.50
C CYS A 161 -5.86 -6.96 4.83
N ILE A 162 -5.89 -6.38 6.03
CA ILE A 162 -4.90 -5.40 6.51
C ILE A 162 -4.15 -6.03 7.68
N SER A 163 -2.86 -5.72 7.79
CA SER A 163 -2.00 -6.10 8.92
C SER A 163 -2.63 -5.82 10.29
N PRO A 164 -2.52 -6.73 11.30
CA PRO A 164 -3.10 -6.55 12.64
C PRO A 164 -2.53 -5.36 13.42
N THR A 165 -1.31 -4.92 13.10
CA THR A 165 -0.67 -3.75 13.74
C THR A 165 -1.43 -2.44 13.46
N ALA A 166 -2.37 -2.47 12.52
CA ALA A 166 -3.24 -1.36 12.16
C ALA A 166 -4.49 -1.21 13.05
N MET A 167 -4.87 -2.24 13.83
CA MET A 167 -6.17 -2.28 14.50
C MET A 167 -6.06 -2.00 16.01
N PRO A 168 -7.05 -1.34 16.63
CA PRO A 168 -7.10 -1.25 18.08
C PRO A 168 -7.28 -2.66 18.65
N ALA A 169 -6.74 -2.92 19.85
CA ALA A 169 -6.75 -4.24 20.51
C ALA A 169 -8.16 -4.87 20.69
N ARG A 170 -9.24 -4.15 20.36
CA ARG A 170 -10.63 -4.59 20.42
C ARG A 170 -11.23 -5.03 19.08
N CYS A 171 -10.58 -4.77 17.95
CA CYS A 171 -10.99 -5.33 16.66
C CYS A 171 -10.33 -6.69 16.48
N GLY A 172 -11.11 -7.76 16.65
CA GLY A 172 -10.64 -9.12 16.37
C GLY A 172 -10.09 -9.24 14.94
N PRO A 173 -9.23 -10.24 14.67
CA PRO A 173 -8.67 -10.41 13.33
C PRO A 173 -9.82 -10.57 12.32
N MET A 174 -9.84 -9.76 11.26
CA MET A 174 -10.63 -10.04 10.05
C MET A 174 -10.00 -11.19 9.25
N ILE A 175 -9.70 -12.29 9.94
CA ILE A 175 -9.36 -13.57 9.32
C ILE A 175 -10.70 -14.29 9.19
N SER A 176 -11.22 -14.36 7.97
CA SER A 176 -12.30 -15.31 7.68
C SER A 176 -11.73 -16.72 7.88
N THR A 177 -12.05 -17.35 9.01
CA THR A 177 -11.91 -18.80 9.11
C THR A 177 -12.86 -19.42 8.09
N PRO A 178 -12.40 -20.36 7.24
CA PRO A 178 -13.32 -21.10 6.40
C PRO A 178 -14.28 -21.89 7.31
N PRO A 179 -15.56 -22.05 6.92
CA PRO A 179 -16.49 -22.85 7.73
C PRO A 179 -15.94 -24.28 7.85
N PRO A 180 -16.15 -24.94 9.00
CA PRO A 180 -15.68 -26.30 9.20
C PRO A 180 -16.25 -27.20 8.11
N ALA A 181 -15.39 -27.98 7.45
CA ALA A 181 -15.80 -28.98 6.49
C ALA A 181 -16.78 -29.93 7.17
N THR A 182 -18.04 -29.92 6.73
CA THR A 182 -19.00 -30.95 7.13
C THR A 182 -18.47 -32.29 6.66
N SER A 183 -18.05 -33.13 7.61
CA SER A 183 -17.70 -34.52 7.34
C SER A 183 -18.93 -35.21 6.77
N ARG A 184 -18.88 -35.57 5.48
CA ARG A 184 -19.78 -36.60 4.95
C ARG A 184 -19.24 -37.93 5.47
N THR A 185 -19.83 -38.44 6.52
CA THR A 185 -19.74 -39.85 6.87
C THR A 185 -20.37 -40.65 5.74
N ALA A 186 -19.54 -41.35 4.96
CA ALA A 186 -20.00 -42.40 4.08
C ALA A 186 -20.53 -43.56 4.93
N ALA A 187 -21.78 -43.95 4.71
CA ALA A 187 -22.34 -45.17 5.29
C ALA A 187 -21.64 -46.40 4.66
N PRO A 188 -21.31 -47.45 5.44
CA PRO A 188 -20.76 -48.67 4.88
C PRO A 188 -21.85 -49.49 4.17
N SER A 189 -21.50 -49.98 2.99
CA SER A 189 -22.28 -50.95 2.22
C SER A 189 -22.37 -52.30 2.94
N SER A 190 -23.58 -52.80 3.12
CA SER A 190 -23.88 -54.16 3.58
C SER A 190 -23.63 -55.19 2.46
N THR A 191 -22.94 -56.28 2.80
CA THR A 191 -23.05 -57.59 2.12
C THR A 191 -24.35 -58.28 2.48
#